data_AF-A0A7X8K098-F1
#
_entry.id   AF-A0A7X8K098-F1
#
_cell.length_a   1.000
_cell.length_b   1.000
_cell.length_c   1.000
_cell.angle_alpha   90.00
_cell.angle_beta   90.00
_cell.angle_gamma   90.00
#
_symmetry.space_group_name_H-M   'P 1'
#
loop_
_entity.id
_entity.type
_entity.pdbx_description
1 polymer ?
#
loop_
_entity_poly.entity_id
_entity_poly.type
_entity_poly.pdbx_seq_one_letter_code
_entity_poly.pdbx_strand_id
1 'polypeptide(L)'
;MFSFAIQYGDINSDGSVNSLDFGLYRLYLLGSYEIKNTTVADLNGDGSVDSIDFGALRKYLLGFISSFPVEEIVVPTPTPPVQQSENMILIPHNSWTCGMPAGIPQPEKGVLVFEANMKLDTIYNLGKTQYGQRKVFVVQGGTITGPKFTGNVMSGGLDFQLDISNGSMEIEQLLVFKTNDGNYVYFRSAGTAANQNDVRIVPDIEAPNNGSYNWLNSGKYAARRVVDTAAKTMKISVYDISSVAVNPDSTNSITVTKPEGVQSQSWDYRKAYSERKGNVFITELVNLGGSQSVGATKNNGNRNIIPITGGNVTGSINARIIPAGADYQNLSHPMSIDARYLWETDDGEIIIVRNGGAFGSLVPTFEVRADSKYAYLNNKLYLSSDPAMGAGGVTITFYESEK
;
A
#
# COMPACT_ATOMS: atom_id res chain seq x y z
N MET A 1 35.93 -14.94 -25.82
CA MET A 1 36.54 -14.30 -24.64
C MET A 1 35.85 -14.92 -23.44
N PHE A 2 36.53 -15.76 -22.66
CA PHE A 2 35.91 -16.42 -21.51
C PHE A 2 35.71 -15.37 -20.40
N SER A 3 34.46 -15.14 -20.01
CA SER A 3 34.14 -14.33 -18.83
C SER A 3 34.45 -15.18 -17.60
N PHE A 4 35.47 -14.82 -16.82
CA PHE A 4 35.65 -15.39 -15.49
C PHE A 4 34.51 -14.90 -14.61
N ALA A 5 33.85 -15.81 -13.90
CA ALA A 5 32.90 -15.43 -12.86
C ALA A 5 33.66 -14.69 -11.75
N ILE A 6 33.13 -13.55 -11.30
CA ILE A 6 33.69 -12.82 -10.17
C ILE A 6 33.51 -13.69 -8.92
N GLN A 7 34.59 -13.97 -8.22
CA GLN A 7 34.57 -14.74 -6.96
C GLN A 7 34.73 -13.75 -5.80
N TYR A 8 33.61 -13.39 -5.16
CA TYR A 8 33.62 -12.49 -4.02
C TYR A 8 34.39 -13.11 -2.86
N GLY A 9 35.16 -12.30 -2.15
CA GLY A 9 36.00 -12.74 -1.02
C GLY A 9 37.39 -13.23 -1.39
N ASP A 10 37.72 -13.39 -2.68
CA ASP A 10 39.06 -13.77 -3.17
C ASP A 10 39.92 -12.52 -3.42
N ILE A 11 40.57 -12.04 -2.36
CA ILE A 11 41.29 -10.77 -2.29
C ILE A 11 42.67 -10.86 -2.98
N ASN A 12 43.27 -12.05 -3.01
CA ASN A 12 44.57 -12.29 -3.68
C ASN A 12 44.44 -12.84 -5.11
N SER A 13 43.22 -13.13 -5.57
CA SER A 13 42.92 -13.69 -6.89
C SER A 13 43.55 -15.07 -7.12
N ASP A 14 43.63 -15.90 -6.07
CA ASP A 14 44.14 -17.27 -6.15
C ASP A 14 43.05 -18.32 -6.48
N GLY A 15 41.79 -17.89 -6.59
CA GLY A 15 40.63 -18.71 -6.89
C GLY A 15 40.00 -19.40 -5.68
N SER A 16 40.46 -19.10 -4.45
CA SER A 16 39.97 -19.71 -3.22
C SER A 16 39.74 -18.70 -2.10
N VAL A 17 38.50 -18.57 -1.63
CA VAL A 17 38.18 -17.70 -0.48
C VAL A 17 38.60 -18.38 0.82
N ASN A 18 39.69 -17.91 1.43
CA ASN A 18 40.29 -18.57 2.59
C ASN A 18 40.93 -17.59 3.62
N SER A 19 41.70 -18.14 4.57
CA SER A 19 42.36 -17.35 5.63
C SER A 19 43.38 -16.33 5.12
N LEU A 20 43.95 -16.55 3.93
CA LEU A 20 44.89 -15.61 3.30
C LEU A 20 44.18 -14.31 2.90
N ASP A 21 42.99 -14.42 2.31
CA ASP A 21 42.14 -13.28 1.96
C ASP A 21 41.75 -12.47 3.19
N PHE A 22 41.36 -13.17 4.26
CA PHE A 22 41.04 -12.55 5.54
C PHE A 22 42.23 -11.79 6.12
N GLY A 23 43.45 -12.33 6.01
CA GLY A 23 44.68 -11.67 6.42
C GLY A 23 44.94 -10.39 5.63
N LEU A 24 44.81 -10.45 4.30
CA LEU A 24 44.99 -9.30 3.41
C LEU A 24 43.94 -8.21 3.62
N TYR A 25 42.69 -8.61 3.82
CA TYR A 25 41.60 -7.68 4.14
C TYR A 25 41.88 -6.93 5.45
N ARG A 26 42.38 -7.64 6.47
CA ARG A 26 42.81 -7.01 7.72
C ARG A 26 43.95 -6.02 7.50
N LEU A 27 44.95 -6.36 6.69
CA LEU A 27 46.05 -5.44 6.36
C LEU A 27 45.55 -4.21 5.59
N TYR A 28 44.55 -4.37 4.73
CA TYR A 28 43.89 -3.28 4.02
C TYR A 28 43.20 -2.30 4.99
N LEU A 29 42.40 -2.80 5.93
CA LEU A 29 41.76 -1.96 6.95
C LEU A 29 42.76 -1.26 7.87
N LEU A 30 43.98 -1.80 7.98
CA LEU A 30 45.10 -1.20 8.72
C LEU A 30 45.98 -0.28 7.85
N GLY A 31 45.61 -0.04 6.58
CA GLY A 31 46.34 0.81 5.65
C GLY A 31 47.70 0.25 5.18
N SER A 32 47.95 -1.04 5.39
CA SER A 32 49.23 -1.71 5.09
C SER A 32 49.16 -2.62 3.85
N TYR A 33 48.03 -2.64 3.15
CA TYR A 33 47.81 -3.39 1.92
C TYR A 33 46.81 -2.66 1.04
N GLU A 34 46.96 -2.76 -0.28
CA GLU A 34 46.05 -2.16 -1.26
C GLU A 34 45.28 -3.28 -1.98
N ILE A 35 43.96 -3.26 -1.85
CA ILE A 35 43.07 -4.16 -2.59
C ILE A 35 42.89 -3.59 -3.99
N LYS A 36 43.47 -4.27 -5.00
CA LYS A 36 43.43 -3.83 -6.40
C LYS A 36 42.04 -3.93 -7.04
N ASN A 37 41.28 -4.96 -6.66
CA ASN A 37 39.93 -5.18 -7.14
C ASN A 37 38.97 -5.02 -5.96
N THR A 38 38.43 -3.82 -5.80
CA THR A 38 37.49 -3.52 -4.71
C THR A 38 36.18 -4.28 -4.85
N THR A 39 35.81 -4.73 -6.06
CA THR A 39 34.57 -5.48 -6.30
C THR A 39 34.55 -6.83 -5.58
N VAL A 40 35.69 -7.54 -5.47
CA VAL A 40 35.74 -8.80 -4.70
C VAL A 40 35.79 -8.56 -3.19
N ALA A 41 35.93 -7.31 -2.76
CA ALA A 41 36.08 -6.93 -1.36
C ALA A 41 34.86 -6.19 -0.78
N ASP A 42 34.00 -5.62 -1.61
CA ASP A 42 32.65 -5.15 -1.25
C ASP A 42 31.71 -6.38 -1.21
N LEU A 43 31.52 -6.92 -0.01
CA LEU A 43 30.81 -8.17 0.24
C LEU A 43 29.36 -7.93 0.66
N ASN A 44 28.97 -6.69 0.95
CA ASN A 44 27.60 -6.31 1.24
C ASN A 44 26.91 -5.50 0.12
N GLY A 45 27.65 -5.10 -0.91
CA GLY A 45 27.21 -4.38 -2.10
C GLY A 45 26.80 -2.93 -1.86
N ASP A 46 27.32 -2.29 -0.80
CA ASP A 46 27.05 -0.88 -0.51
C ASP A 46 27.98 0.10 -1.22
N GLY A 47 28.95 -0.41 -2.00
CA GLY A 47 29.93 0.36 -2.76
C GLY A 47 31.14 0.81 -1.95
N SER A 48 31.19 0.47 -0.66
CA SER A 48 32.33 0.71 0.23
C SER A 48 33.09 -0.59 0.48
N VAL A 49 34.37 -0.49 0.85
CA VAL A 49 35.20 -1.63 1.24
C VAL A 49 35.65 -1.36 2.66
N ASP A 50 34.96 -1.91 3.65
CA ASP A 50 35.18 -1.55 5.05
C ASP A 50 35.04 -2.71 6.06
N SER A 51 34.92 -2.35 7.34
CA SER A 51 34.84 -3.33 8.44
C SER A 51 33.58 -4.21 8.40
N ILE A 52 32.53 -3.81 7.69
CA ILE A 52 31.28 -4.54 7.52
C ILE A 52 31.51 -5.74 6.60
N ASP A 53 32.17 -5.53 5.47
CA ASP A 53 32.57 -6.57 4.53
C ASP A 53 33.53 -7.57 5.17
N PHE A 54 34.51 -7.06 5.92
CA PHE A 54 35.41 -7.90 6.71
C PHE A 54 34.66 -8.81 7.69
N GLY A 55 33.56 -8.30 8.28
CA GLY A 55 32.64 -9.08 9.10
C GLY A 55 31.90 -10.17 8.31
N ALA A 56 31.52 -9.90 7.06
CA ALA A 56 30.92 -10.88 6.16
C ALA A 56 31.92 -11.99 5.77
N LEU A 57 33.16 -11.64 5.40
CA LEU A 57 34.24 -12.59 5.13
C LEU A 57 34.48 -13.54 6.31
N ARG A 58 34.46 -13.00 7.53
CA ARG A 58 34.57 -13.80 8.75
C ARG A 58 33.42 -14.81 8.90
N LYS A 59 32.18 -14.38 8.67
CA LYS A 59 31.01 -15.27 8.77
C LYS A 59 31.08 -16.41 7.74
N TYR A 60 31.55 -16.11 6.53
CA TYR A 60 31.72 -17.09 5.46
C TYR A 60 32.77 -18.15 5.82
N LEU A 61 33.96 -17.72 6.26
CA LEU A 61 35.03 -18.65 6.67
C LEU A 61 34.66 -19.52 7.88
N LEU A 62 33.73 -19.06 8.71
CA LEU A 62 33.19 -19.80 9.86
C LEU A 62 31.98 -20.68 9.51
N GLY A 63 31.48 -20.64 8.27
CA GLY A 63 30.32 -21.41 7.82
C GLY A 63 28.96 -20.90 8.32
N PHE A 64 28.88 -19.66 8.82
CA PHE A 64 27.60 -19.06 9.20
C PHE A 64 26.77 -18.58 8.00
N ILE A 65 27.44 -18.34 6.87
CA ILE A 65 26.81 -18.02 5.58
C ILE A 65 27.50 -18.86 4.49
N SER A 66 26.73 -19.31 3.50
CA SER A 66 27.24 -20.07 2.34
C SER A 66 27.54 -19.20 1.12
N SER A 67 27.16 -17.93 1.17
CA SER A 67 27.29 -16.90 0.13
C SER A 67 27.38 -15.52 0.78
N PHE A 68 27.95 -14.54 0.09
CA PHE A 68 28.04 -13.16 0.56
C PHE A 68 26.74 -12.37 0.29
N PRO A 69 26.37 -11.38 1.12
CA PRO A 69 25.18 -10.55 0.87
C PRO A 69 25.18 -9.86 -0.50
N VAL A 70 26.34 -9.46 -1.03
CA VAL A 70 26.48 -8.92 -2.40
C VAL A 70 26.07 -9.93 -3.49
N GLU A 71 26.19 -11.22 -3.22
CA GLU A 71 25.74 -12.30 -4.11
C GLU A 71 24.22 -12.52 -4.02
N GLU A 72 23.58 -12.02 -2.97
CA GLU A 72 22.12 -11.96 -2.81
C GLU A 72 21.52 -10.65 -3.34
N ILE A 73 22.36 -9.62 -3.57
CA ILE A 73 21.94 -8.41 -4.28
C ILE A 73 21.77 -8.77 -5.74
N VAL A 74 20.50 -8.94 -6.11
CA VAL A 74 20.07 -9.22 -7.48
C VAL A 74 20.43 -8.03 -8.38
N VAL A 75 21.65 -8.00 -8.92
CA VAL A 75 21.91 -7.26 -10.17
C VAL A 75 21.12 -8.00 -11.24
N PRO A 76 20.16 -7.36 -11.93
CA PRO A 76 19.35 -8.02 -12.94
C PRO A 76 20.22 -8.33 -14.16
N THR A 77 20.88 -9.48 -14.15
CA THR A 77 21.32 -10.13 -15.39
C THR A 77 20.05 -10.52 -16.13
N PRO A 78 19.93 -10.29 -17.46
CA PRO A 78 18.70 -10.53 -18.19
C PRO A 78 18.34 -12.01 -18.11
N THR A 79 17.51 -12.30 -17.11
CA THR A 79 16.68 -13.49 -17.10
C THR A 79 15.85 -13.37 -18.37
N PRO A 80 15.73 -14.44 -19.20
CA PRO A 80 14.75 -14.42 -20.28
C PRO A 80 13.44 -13.95 -19.65
N PRO A 81 12.80 -12.92 -20.23
CA PRO A 81 11.91 -12.08 -19.47
C PRO A 81 10.83 -12.93 -18.81
N VAL A 82 10.48 -12.61 -17.57
CA VAL A 82 9.23 -13.02 -16.91
C VAL A 82 8.02 -12.37 -17.63
N GLN A 83 8.11 -12.21 -18.95
CA GLN A 83 7.07 -11.73 -19.86
C GLN A 83 5.87 -12.67 -19.93
N GLN A 84 6.03 -13.94 -19.54
CA GLN A 84 4.88 -14.85 -19.49
C GLN A 84 3.90 -14.44 -18.38
N SER A 85 4.36 -14.05 -17.18
CA SER A 85 3.44 -13.72 -16.08
C SER A 85 2.68 -12.41 -16.31
N GLU A 86 3.32 -11.39 -16.91
CA GLU A 86 2.68 -10.09 -17.19
C GLU A 86 1.54 -10.18 -18.22
N ASN A 87 1.57 -11.20 -19.09
CA ASN A 87 0.57 -11.41 -20.12
C ASN A 87 -0.63 -12.26 -19.66
N MET A 88 -0.51 -12.94 -18.51
CA MET A 88 -1.54 -13.82 -17.96
C MET A 88 -2.67 -13.02 -17.30
N ILE A 89 -3.85 -13.63 -17.18
CA ILE A 89 -4.98 -13.09 -16.41
C ILE A 89 -4.73 -13.38 -14.93
N LEU A 90 -4.75 -12.35 -14.07
CA LEU A 90 -4.68 -12.55 -12.62
C LEU A 90 -6.08 -12.85 -12.09
N ILE A 91 -6.30 -14.07 -11.59
CA ILE A 91 -7.53 -14.41 -10.90
C ILE A 91 -7.34 -14.04 -9.42
N PRO A 92 -8.04 -13.01 -8.92
CA PRO A 92 -7.92 -12.63 -7.52
C PRO A 92 -8.40 -13.72 -6.58
N HIS A 93 -7.88 -13.72 -5.36
CA HIS A 93 -8.39 -14.59 -4.31
C HIS A 93 -9.88 -14.30 -4.06
N ASN A 94 -10.68 -15.32 -3.72
CA ASN A 94 -12.13 -15.17 -3.55
C ASN A 94 -12.52 -14.19 -2.43
N SER A 95 -11.66 -14.00 -1.43
CA SER A 95 -11.84 -13.02 -0.35
C SER A 95 -11.57 -11.57 -0.78
N TRP A 96 -11.01 -11.36 -1.98
CA TRP A 96 -10.53 -10.06 -2.46
C TRP A 96 -10.65 -9.96 -3.98
N THR A 97 -11.86 -10.15 -4.48
CA THR A 97 -12.15 -10.28 -5.92
C THR A 97 -11.84 -9.03 -6.74
N CYS A 98 -11.55 -7.90 -6.11
CA CYS A 98 -11.30 -6.61 -6.76
C CYS A 98 -12.37 -6.22 -7.79
N GLY A 99 -13.63 -6.64 -7.61
CA GLY A 99 -14.70 -6.39 -8.61
C GLY A 99 -14.54 -7.16 -9.93
N MET A 100 -13.51 -8.00 -10.10
CA MET A 100 -13.28 -8.84 -11.28
C MET A 100 -12.95 -10.28 -10.86
N PRO A 101 -13.93 -11.03 -10.29
CA PRO A 101 -13.70 -12.40 -9.81
C PRO A 101 -13.29 -13.38 -10.91
N ALA A 102 -13.69 -13.13 -12.17
CA ALA A 102 -13.27 -13.92 -13.33
C ALA A 102 -11.84 -13.62 -13.79
N GLY A 103 -11.18 -12.64 -13.19
CA GLY A 103 -9.79 -12.29 -13.45
C GLY A 103 -9.60 -10.90 -14.06
N ILE A 104 -8.44 -10.32 -13.75
CA ILE A 104 -7.98 -9.02 -14.21
C ILE A 104 -7.01 -9.29 -15.37
N PRO A 105 -7.34 -8.93 -16.62
CA PRO A 105 -6.41 -9.09 -17.74
C PRO A 105 -5.22 -8.13 -17.59
N GLN A 106 -4.22 -8.29 -18.45
CA GLN A 106 -3.15 -7.30 -18.56
C GLN A 106 -3.77 -5.95 -18.93
N PRO A 107 -3.65 -4.90 -18.09
CA PRO A 107 -4.29 -3.61 -18.33
C PRO A 107 -3.91 -3.01 -19.68
N GLU A 108 -2.65 -3.17 -20.08
CA GLU A 108 -2.06 -2.60 -21.30
C GLU A 108 -2.65 -3.15 -22.60
N LYS A 109 -3.43 -4.25 -22.56
CA LYS A 109 -4.22 -4.72 -23.72
C LYS A 109 -5.46 -3.84 -23.99
N GLY A 110 -5.85 -3.01 -23.02
CA GLY A 110 -6.92 -2.03 -23.15
C GLY A 110 -6.45 -0.73 -23.79
N VAL A 111 -7.35 0.27 -23.77
CA VAL A 111 -7.05 1.62 -24.26
C VAL A 111 -6.67 2.50 -23.08
N LEU A 112 -5.49 3.13 -23.11
CA LEU A 112 -5.05 4.05 -22.05
C LEU A 112 -6.06 5.18 -21.87
N VAL A 113 -6.50 5.37 -20.63
CA VAL A 113 -7.45 6.41 -20.23
C VAL A 113 -6.69 7.62 -19.67
N PHE A 114 -5.87 7.38 -18.65
CA PHE A 114 -4.98 8.36 -18.04
C PHE A 114 -3.89 7.68 -17.22
N GLU A 115 -2.84 8.43 -16.91
CA GLU A 115 -1.83 8.09 -15.94
C GLU A 115 -1.86 9.09 -14.78
N ALA A 116 -1.84 8.59 -13.55
CA ALA A 116 -1.65 9.37 -12.34
C ALA A 116 -0.22 9.15 -11.82
N ASN A 117 0.59 10.21 -11.80
CA ASN A 117 1.95 10.22 -11.27
C ASN A 117 1.95 10.97 -9.94
N MET A 118 2.28 10.28 -8.86
CA MET A 118 2.13 10.77 -7.49
C MET A 118 3.46 10.80 -6.75
N LYS A 119 3.60 11.81 -5.89
CA LYS A 119 4.60 11.83 -4.83
C LYS A 119 3.98 11.30 -3.54
N LEU A 120 4.75 10.49 -2.83
CA LEU A 120 4.40 9.94 -1.54
C LEU A 120 5.04 10.79 -0.45
N ASP A 121 4.27 11.07 0.59
CA ASP A 121 4.74 11.78 1.78
C ASP A 121 5.49 10.80 2.70
N THR A 122 4.73 10.10 3.53
CA THR A 122 5.23 9.11 4.47
C THR A 122 4.74 7.71 4.09
N ILE A 123 5.64 6.73 4.24
CA ILE A 123 5.34 5.31 4.08
C ILE A 123 5.38 4.71 5.48
N TYR A 124 4.21 4.39 6.03
CA TYR A 124 4.11 3.74 7.33
C TYR A 124 4.18 2.23 7.15
N ASN A 125 5.25 1.62 7.66
CA ASN A 125 5.35 0.18 7.74
C ASN A 125 4.84 -0.29 9.10
N LEU A 126 3.60 -0.79 9.13
CA LEU A 126 2.98 -1.31 10.34
C LEU A 126 3.53 -2.69 10.69
N GLY A 127 4.17 -3.41 9.78
CA GLY A 127 4.58 -4.80 10.00
C GLY A 127 3.39 -5.77 10.03
N LYS A 128 3.55 -6.88 10.76
CA LYS A 128 2.57 -7.99 10.73
C LYS A 128 1.29 -7.62 11.49
N THR A 129 0.14 -7.70 10.83
CA THR A 129 -1.21 -7.57 11.41
C THR A 129 -1.94 -8.91 11.33
N GLN A 130 -3.21 -8.96 11.72
CA GLN A 130 -4.08 -10.13 11.58
C GLN A 130 -4.29 -10.56 10.11
N TYR A 131 -4.01 -9.68 9.15
CA TYR A 131 -4.22 -9.93 7.72
C TYR A 131 -2.92 -10.29 6.96
N GLY A 132 -1.75 -9.85 7.43
CA GLY A 132 -0.49 -9.95 6.69
C GLY A 132 0.48 -8.84 7.06
N GLN A 133 1.49 -8.55 6.23
CA GLN A 133 2.40 -7.41 6.43
C GLN A 133 1.78 -6.14 5.87
N ARG A 134 1.44 -5.18 6.73
CA ARG A 134 0.73 -3.97 6.35
C ARG A 134 1.69 -2.80 6.11
N LYS A 135 1.52 -2.13 4.97
CA LYS A 135 2.09 -0.81 4.68
C LYS A 135 0.96 0.16 4.33
N VAL A 136 1.16 1.42 4.69
CA VAL A 136 0.28 2.52 4.27
C VAL A 136 1.12 3.60 3.62
N PHE A 137 0.80 3.94 2.38
CA PHE A 137 1.44 5.03 1.66
C PHE A 137 0.50 6.24 1.70
N VAL A 138 1.00 7.36 2.23
CA VAL A 138 0.28 8.64 2.21
C VAL A 138 0.66 9.40 0.95
N VAL A 139 -0.33 9.76 0.14
CA VAL A 139 -0.12 10.53 -1.09
C VAL A 139 0.02 12.01 -0.75
N GLN A 140 1.16 12.60 -1.11
CA GLN A 140 1.39 14.05 -0.97
C GLN A 140 0.65 14.85 -2.05
N GLY A 141 0.47 14.25 -3.22
CA GLY A 141 -0.19 14.83 -4.37
C GLY A 141 0.41 14.32 -5.67
N GLY A 142 -0.03 14.85 -6.80
CA GLY A 142 0.45 14.39 -8.10
C GLY A 142 -0.22 15.05 -9.28
N THR A 143 0.10 14.56 -10.47
CA THR A 143 -0.50 14.99 -11.73
C THR A 143 -1.19 13.84 -12.41
N ILE A 144 -2.26 14.17 -13.13
CA ILE A 144 -3.01 13.24 -13.96
C ILE A 144 -2.90 13.70 -15.40
N THR A 145 -2.53 12.78 -16.29
CA THR A 145 -2.33 13.06 -17.70
C THR A 145 -3.01 11.98 -18.53
N GLY A 146 -3.92 12.39 -19.42
CA GLY A 146 -4.61 11.51 -20.34
C GLY A 146 -5.29 12.31 -21.45
N PRO A 147 -5.68 11.66 -22.56
CA PRO A 147 -6.25 12.36 -23.71
C PRO A 147 -7.56 13.11 -23.42
N LYS A 148 -8.34 12.62 -22.43
CA LYS A 148 -9.66 13.14 -22.05
C LYS A 148 -9.75 13.55 -20.58
N PHE A 149 -8.67 13.42 -19.82
CA PHE A 149 -8.67 13.63 -18.38
C PHE A 149 -7.30 14.15 -17.94
N THR A 150 -7.27 15.40 -17.46
CA THR A 150 -6.07 16.03 -16.92
C THR A 150 -6.41 16.76 -15.63
N GLY A 151 -5.47 16.79 -14.70
CA GLY A 151 -5.69 17.37 -13.39
C GLY A 151 -4.61 17.04 -12.39
N ASN A 152 -4.96 17.10 -11.12
CA ASN A 152 -4.09 16.84 -9.99
C ASN A 152 -4.65 15.72 -9.12
N VAL A 153 -3.74 14.99 -8.48
CA VAL A 153 -4.08 14.12 -7.35
C VAL A 153 -4.01 14.95 -6.09
N MET A 154 -5.08 14.95 -5.31
CA MET A 154 -5.19 15.68 -4.05
C MET A 154 -4.34 15.00 -2.96
N SER A 155 -3.78 15.81 -2.07
CA SER A 155 -3.01 15.33 -0.92
C SER A 155 -3.87 14.58 0.09
N GLY A 156 -3.26 13.69 0.86
CA GLY A 156 -3.90 12.93 1.94
C GLY A 156 -4.54 11.62 1.48
N GLY A 157 -4.52 11.29 0.18
CA GLY A 157 -4.98 9.99 -0.30
C GLY A 157 -4.22 8.84 0.37
N LEU A 158 -4.91 7.72 0.61
CA LEU A 158 -4.34 6.54 1.27
C LEU A 158 -4.25 5.37 0.30
N ASP A 159 -3.13 4.67 0.36
CA ASP A 159 -2.93 3.37 -0.26
C ASP A 159 -2.51 2.38 0.83
N PHE A 160 -3.37 1.41 1.08
CA PHE A 160 -3.13 0.30 1.98
C PHE A 160 -2.64 -0.90 1.17
N GLN A 161 -1.40 -1.30 1.43
CA GLN A 161 -0.81 -2.49 0.83
C GLN A 161 -0.68 -3.58 1.89
N LEU A 162 -1.10 -4.78 1.53
CA LEU A 162 -0.94 -5.97 2.34
C LEU A 162 -0.03 -6.94 1.59
N ASP A 163 1.17 -7.18 2.10
CA ASP A 163 2.07 -8.21 1.59
C ASP A 163 1.78 -9.52 2.35
N ILE A 164 1.49 -10.59 1.61
CA ILE A 164 1.19 -11.92 2.17
C ILE A 164 2.47 -12.77 2.11
N SER A 165 2.65 -13.68 3.06
CA SER A 165 3.91 -14.42 3.23
C SER A 165 4.28 -15.33 2.06
N ASN A 166 3.34 -15.67 1.16
CA ASN A 166 3.62 -16.41 -0.07
C ASN A 166 3.95 -15.49 -1.27
N GLY A 167 4.13 -14.19 -1.03
CA GLY A 167 4.47 -13.18 -2.05
C GLY A 167 3.26 -12.52 -2.70
N SER A 168 2.04 -13.00 -2.47
CA SER A 168 0.85 -12.33 -3.01
C SER A 168 0.57 -11.01 -2.29
N MET A 169 -0.17 -10.14 -2.95
CA MET A 169 -0.45 -8.80 -2.46
C MET A 169 -1.93 -8.44 -2.61
N GLU A 170 -2.41 -7.62 -1.69
CA GLU A 170 -3.72 -6.97 -1.76
C GLU A 170 -3.59 -5.46 -1.56
N ILE A 171 -4.24 -4.69 -2.41
CA ILE A 171 -4.14 -3.23 -2.46
C ILE A 171 -5.53 -2.61 -2.27
N GLU A 172 -5.65 -1.62 -1.40
CA GLU A 172 -6.80 -0.74 -1.27
C GLU A 172 -6.33 0.71 -1.45
N GLN A 173 -6.89 1.45 -2.39
CA GLN A 173 -6.57 2.87 -2.59
C GLN A 173 -7.83 3.73 -2.51
N LEU A 174 -7.70 4.87 -1.84
CA LEU A 174 -8.72 5.90 -1.76
C LEU A 174 -8.09 7.26 -2.06
N LEU A 175 -8.28 7.73 -3.28
CA LEU A 175 -7.68 8.94 -3.82
C LEU A 175 -8.77 9.90 -4.26
N VAL A 176 -8.46 11.20 -4.21
CA VAL A 176 -9.31 12.23 -4.82
C VAL A 176 -8.51 12.95 -5.89
N PHE A 177 -9.15 13.12 -7.04
CA PHE A 177 -8.60 13.84 -8.16
C PHE A 177 -9.34 15.16 -8.35
N LYS A 178 -8.62 16.20 -8.77
CA LYS A 178 -9.20 17.48 -9.16
C LYS A 178 -8.83 17.78 -10.60
N THR A 179 -9.83 17.91 -11.46
CA THR A 179 -9.62 18.24 -12.86
C THR A 179 -9.24 19.71 -13.03
N ASN A 180 -8.61 20.05 -14.16
CA ASN A 180 -8.19 21.42 -14.45
C ASN A 180 -9.36 22.41 -14.55
N ASP A 181 -10.56 21.94 -14.88
CA ASP A 181 -11.80 22.73 -14.87
C ASP A 181 -12.53 22.73 -13.51
N GLY A 182 -11.90 22.18 -12.46
CA GLY A 182 -12.32 22.35 -11.07
C GLY A 182 -13.25 21.27 -10.50
N ASN A 183 -13.53 20.20 -11.25
CA ASN A 183 -14.36 19.09 -10.77
C ASN A 183 -13.55 18.11 -9.90
N TYR A 184 -14.19 17.56 -8.87
CA TYR A 184 -13.62 16.46 -8.09
C TYR A 184 -14.06 15.11 -8.64
N VAL A 185 -13.17 14.13 -8.59
CA VAL A 185 -13.42 12.72 -8.95
C VAL A 185 -12.90 11.85 -7.82
N TYR A 186 -13.72 10.93 -7.34
CA TYR A 186 -13.33 9.95 -6.33
C TYR A 186 -12.80 8.69 -7.02
N PHE A 187 -11.60 8.28 -6.65
CA PHE A 187 -10.95 7.08 -7.15
C PHE A 187 -10.75 6.11 -5.99
N ARG A 188 -11.62 5.08 -5.92
CA ARG A 188 -11.47 3.96 -4.99
C ARG A 188 -11.00 2.76 -5.80
N SER A 189 -10.03 1.97 -5.34
CA SER A 189 -9.60 0.81 -6.14
C SER A 189 -9.07 -0.33 -5.30
N ALA A 190 -9.57 -1.53 -5.58
CA ALA A 190 -9.03 -2.77 -5.03
C ALA A 190 -8.03 -3.36 -6.02
N GLY A 191 -6.96 -3.99 -5.54
CA GLY A 191 -5.99 -4.65 -6.40
C GLY A 191 -5.37 -5.90 -5.80
N THR A 192 -4.74 -6.66 -6.68
CA THR A 192 -4.09 -7.92 -6.33
C THR A 192 -2.83 -8.15 -7.15
N ALA A 193 -1.93 -8.96 -6.62
CA ALA A 193 -0.73 -9.39 -7.30
C ALA A 193 -0.34 -10.80 -6.85
N ALA A 194 0.23 -11.59 -7.77
CA ALA A 194 0.91 -12.83 -7.39
C ALA A 194 2.32 -12.57 -6.83
N ASN A 195 2.92 -11.42 -7.20
CA ASN A 195 4.18 -10.91 -6.71
C ASN A 195 4.27 -9.39 -7.01
N GLN A 196 5.28 -8.71 -6.46
CA GLN A 196 5.44 -7.26 -6.59
C GLN A 196 5.67 -6.72 -8.02
N ASN A 197 6.03 -7.57 -8.98
CA ASN A 197 6.37 -7.13 -10.34
C ASN A 197 5.10 -6.82 -11.16
N ASP A 198 3.96 -7.42 -10.81
CA ASP A 198 2.71 -7.30 -11.54
C ASP A 198 1.54 -7.00 -10.58
N VAL A 199 1.49 -5.75 -10.10
CA VAL A 199 0.40 -5.28 -9.25
C VAL A 199 -0.68 -4.64 -10.12
N ARG A 200 -1.85 -5.28 -10.17
CA ARG A 200 -3.02 -4.80 -10.92
C ARG A 200 -4.09 -4.33 -9.96
N ILE A 201 -4.72 -3.22 -10.28
CA ILE A 201 -5.85 -2.68 -9.53
C ILE A 201 -7.05 -2.57 -10.47
N VAL A 202 -8.24 -2.57 -9.89
CA VAL A 202 -9.52 -2.36 -10.56
C VAL A 202 -10.16 -1.12 -9.94
N PRO A 203 -10.11 0.02 -10.65
CA PRO A 203 -10.71 1.25 -10.18
C PRO A 203 -12.23 1.23 -10.21
N ASP A 204 -12.84 1.61 -9.09
CA ASP A 204 -14.23 2.02 -8.96
C ASP A 204 -14.28 3.55 -8.87
N ILE A 205 -14.43 4.19 -10.03
CA ILE A 205 -14.36 5.65 -10.16
C ILE A 205 -15.76 6.26 -10.02
N GLU A 206 -15.88 7.29 -9.20
CA GLU A 206 -17.08 8.14 -9.13
C GLU A 206 -16.76 9.55 -9.62
N ALA A 207 -17.39 9.96 -10.73
CA ALA A 207 -17.31 11.29 -11.30
C ALA A 207 -18.69 11.97 -11.30
N PRO A 208 -18.78 13.32 -11.38
CA PRO A 208 -20.06 14.03 -11.43
C PRO A 208 -20.89 13.57 -12.64
N ASN A 209 -22.17 13.22 -12.41
CA ASN A 209 -23.09 12.82 -13.49
C ASN A 209 -23.34 13.95 -14.49
N ASN A 210 -23.40 15.17 -13.97
CA ASN A 210 -23.61 16.39 -14.74
C ASN A 210 -22.24 17.00 -15.06
N GLY A 211 -21.57 16.50 -16.09
CA GLY A 211 -20.28 17.03 -16.50
C GLY A 211 -19.58 16.21 -17.58
N SER A 212 -18.49 16.76 -18.11
CA SER A 212 -17.70 16.17 -19.21
C SER A 212 -16.96 14.88 -18.83
N TYR A 213 -16.96 14.51 -17.55
CA TYR A 213 -16.24 13.34 -17.02
C TYR A 213 -17.17 12.19 -16.60
N ASN A 214 -18.49 12.29 -16.81
CA ASN A 214 -19.43 11.25 -16.40
C ASN A 214 -19.18 9.88 -17.05
N TRP A 215 -18.47 9.83 -18.18
CA TRP A 215 -18.06 8.59 -18.85
C TRP A 215 -17.13 7.74 -17.97
N LEU A 216 -16.43 8.33 -17.00
CA LEU A 216 -15.64 7.59 -15.99
C LEU A 216 -16.51 6.70 -15.09
N ASN A 217 -17.81 6.94 -15.01
CA ASN A 217 -18.71 6.16 -14.18
C ASN A 217 -19.07 4.79 -14.76
N SER A 218 -18.94 4.61 -16.08
CA SER A 218 -19.49 3.45 -16.80
C SER A 218 -18.44 2.56 -17.47
N GLY A 219 -17.18 2.97 -17.51
CA GLY A 219 -16.14 2.16 -18.14
C GLY A 219 -15.76 0.93 -17.31
N LYS A 220 -15.22 -0.07 -17.99
CA LYS A 220 -14.63 -1.26 -17.36
C LYS A 220 -13.13 -1.05 -17.29
N TYR A 221 -12.61 -0.73 -16.10
CA TYR A 221 -11.21 -0.32 -15.94
C TYR A 221 -10.37 -1.38 -15.25
N ALA A 222 -9.15 -1.55 -15.74
CA ALA A 222 -8.05 -2.16 -15.00
C ALA A 222 -6.83 -1.26 -15.09
N ALA A 223 -5.96 -1.31 -14.10
CA ALA A 223 -4.82 -0.43 -14.06
C ALA A 223 -3.57 -1.11 -13.51
N ARG A 224 -2.42 -0.64 -13.99
CA ARG A 224 -1.10 -1.01 -13.52
C ARG A 224 -0.71 -0.06 -12.38
N ARG A 225 -0.30 -0.62 -11.24
CA ARG A 225 0.26 0.15 -10.12
C ARG A 225 1.75 -0.15 -9.99
N VAL A 226 2.57 0.89 -9.96
CA VAL A 226 4.02 0.81 -9.73
C VAL A 226 4.38 1.74 -8.59
N VAL A 227 5.15 1.25 -7.62
CA VAL A 227 5.65 2.04 -6.49
C VAL A 227 7.16 1.97 -6.47
N ASP A 228 7.79 3.12 -6.36
CA ASP A 228 9.20 3.26 -6.05
C ASP A 228 9.33 3.86 -4.65
N THR A 229 9.70 3.01 -3.69
CA THR A 229 9.81 3.40 -2.28
C THR A 229 11.03 4.25 -2.00
N ALA A 230 12.10 4.10 -2.78
CA ALA A 230 13.32 4.90 -2.65
C ALA A 230 13.08 6.32 -3.18
N ALA A 231 12.46 6.43 -4.35
CA ALA A 231 12.09 7.72 -4.93
C ALA A 231 10.84 8.34 -4.28
N LYS A 232 10.13 7.59 -3.42
CA LYS A 232 8.81 7.95 -2.86
C LYS A 232 7.82 8.38 -3.95
N THR A 233 7.70 7.57 -4.98
CA THR A 233 6.73 7.80 -6.07
C THR A 233 5.81 6.62 -6.27
N MET A 234 4.62 6.92 -6.78
CA MET A 234 3.64 5.94 -7.21
C MET A 234 3.08 6.35 -8.56
N LYS A 235 3.02 5.41 -9.50
CA LYS A 235 2.37 5.57 -10.80
C LYS A 235 1.20 4.61 -10.92
N ILE A 236 0.05 5.12 -11.35
CA ILE A 236 -1.11 4.33 -11.75
C ILE A 236 -1.41 4.63 -13.22
N SER A 237 -1.37 3.62 -14.08
CA SER A 237 -1.79 3.73 -15.49
C SER A 237 -3.12 3.01 -15.67
N VAL A 238 -4.19 3.75 -15.97
CA VAL A 238 -5.57 3.25 -16.05
C VAL A 238 -5.95 3.00 -17.51
N TYR A 239 -6.51 1.81 -17.78
CA TYR A 239 -6.92 1.37 -19.10
C TYR A 239 -8.39 0.98 -19.11
N ASP A 240 -9.09 1.35 -20.19
CA ASP A 240 -10.41 0.80 -20.50
C ASP A 240 -10.21 -0.56 -21.16
N ILE A 241 -10.68 -1.60 -20.49
CA ILE A 241 -10.55 -3.00 -20.90
C ILE A 241 -11.86 -3.57 -21.43
N SER A 242 -12.83 -2.72 -21.81
CA SER A 242 -14.14 -3.17 -22.30
C SER A 242 -14.05 -4.05 -23.54
N SER A 243 -13.03 -3.84 -24.39
CA SER A 243 -12.76 -4.65 -25.59
C SER A 243 -11.88 -5.88 -25.33
N VAL A 244 -11.37 -6.06 -24.10
CA VAL A 244 -10.45 -7.15 -23.76
C VAL A 244 -11.23 -8.38 -23.31
N ALA A 245 -11.07 -9.49 -24.03
CA ALA A 245 -11.67 -10.77 -23.64
C ALA A 245 -10.98 -11.33 -22.38
N VAL A 246 -11.78 -11.81 -21.42
CA VAL A 246 -11.32 -12.41 -20.17
C VAL A 246 -11.86 -13.82 -20.08
N ASN A 247 -11.08 -14.78 -20.58
CA ASN A 247 -11.41 -16.21 -20.60
C ASN A 247 -10.25 -16.99 -19.97
N PRO A 248 -10.17 -17.04 -18.62
CA PRO A 248 -9.06 -17.71 -17.95
C PRO A 248 -9.10 -19.23 -18.13
N ASP A 249 -7.93 -19.83 -18.30
CA ASP A 249 -7.67 -21.27 -18.28
C ASP A 249 -6.33 -21.57 -17.60
N SER A 250 -5.96 -22.85 -17.50
CA SER A 250 -4.73 -23.29 -16.82
C SER A 250 -3.43 -22.84 -17.48
N THR A 251 -3.47 -22.35 -18.72
CA THR A 251 -2.30 -21.93 -19.51
C THR A 251 -2.14 -20.42 -19.59
N ASN A 252 -3.23 -19.68 -19.37
CA ASN A 252 -3.27 -18.22 -19.57
C ASN A 252 -3.60 -17.41 -18.31
N SER A 253 -3.76 -18.06 -17.15
CA SER A 253 -4.15 -17.40 -15.91
C SER A 253 -3.32 -17.83 -14.69
N ILE A 254 -3.15 -16.89 -13.76
CA ILE A 254 -2.49 -17.11 -12.47
C ILE A 254 -3.54 -16.87 -11.39
N THR A 255 -3.80 -17.87 -10.56
CA THR A 255 -4.64 -17.71 -9.37
C THR A 255 -3.82 -17.14 -8.23
N VAL A 256 -4.23 -15.99 -7.72
CA VAL A 256 -3.65 -15.42 -6.50
C VAL A 256 -4.16 -16.20 -5.31
N THR A 257 -3.24 -16.78 -4.54
CA THR A 257 -3.55 -17.62 -3.38
C THR A 257 -3.19 -16.91 -2.08
N LYS A 258 -3.80 -17.38 -0.99
CA LYS A 258 -3.43 -17.03 0.38
C LYS A 258 -3.07 -18.31 1.15
N PRO A 259 -2.08 -18.26 2.06
CA PRO A 259 -1.86 -19.33 3.02
C PRO A 259 -3.10 -19.56 3.88
N GLU A 260 -3.29 -20.81 4.31
CA GLU A 260 -4.37 -21.18 5.22
C GLU A 260 -4.25 -20.43 6.56
N GLY A 261 -5.39 -20.08 7.16
CA GLY A 261 -5.45 -19.37 8.43
C GLY A 261 -5.19 -17.86 8.36
N VAL A 262 -4.82 -17.31 7.21
CA VAL A 262 -4.74 -15.86 7.03
C VAL A 262 -6.14 -15.25 7.02
N GLN A 263 -6.42 -14.34 7.95
CA GLN A 263 -7.71 -13.68 8.02
C GLN A 263 -7.95 -12.83 6.76
N SER A 264 -9.19 -12.81 6.28
CA SER A 264 -9.58 -11.95 5.17
C SER A 264 -9.84 -10.53 5.66
N GLN A 265 -9.23 -9.54 5.02
CA GLN A 265 -9.63 -8.14 5.17
C GLN A 265 -10.90 -7.85 4.37
N SER A 266 -11.73 -6.93 4.88
CA SER A 266 -12.92 -6.45 4.18
C SER A 266 -12.62 -5.13 3.49
N TRP A 267 -13.22 -4.94 2.32
CA TRP A 267 -13.26 -3.67 1.59
C TRP A 267 -14.13 -2.64 2.31
N ASP A 268 -15.29 -3.10 2.77
CA ASP A 268 -16.32 -2.28 3.38
C ASP A 268 -16.18 -2.26 4.89
N TYR A 269 -16.63 -1.16 5.49
CA TYR A 269 -16.68 -1.01 6.93
C TYR A 269 -17.58 -2.07 7.58
N ARG A 270 -17.26 -2.42 8.82
CA ARG A 270 -18.03 -3.38 9.61
C ARG A 270 -19.43 -2.82 9.89
N LYS A 271 -20.43 -3.70 9.92
CA LYS A 271 -21.76 -3.37 10.45
C LYS A 271 -21.94 -4.02 11.81
N ALA A 272 -22.57 -3.31 12.74
CA ALA A 272 -22.88 -3.80 14.07
C ALA A 272 -24.21 -4.56 14.05
N TYR A 273 -24.29 -5.66 14.81
CA TYR A 273 -25.48 -6.50 14.88
C TYR A 273 -25.78 -6.86 16.33
N SER A 274 -26.91 -6.36 16.83
CA SER A 274 -27.33 -6.55 18.23
C SER A 274 -26.28 -6.06 19.23
N GLU A 275 -25.62 -4.95 18.93
CA GLU A 275 -24.59 -4.33 19.76
C GLU A 275 -25.09 -3.00 20.34
N ARG A 276 -24.63 -2.64 21.53
CA ARG A 276 -24.92 -1.36 22.20
C ARG A 276 -23.64 -0.70 22.72
N LYS A 277 -23.70 0.63 22.89
CA LYS A 277 -22.58 1.42 23.43
C LYS A 277 -22.39 1.10 24.91
N GLY A 278 -21.22 0.56 25.26
CA GLY A 278 -20.77 0.35 26.63
C GLY A 278 -19.95 1.55 27.13
N ASN A 279 -18.84 1.25 27.82
CA ASN A 279 -17.94 2.27 28.35
C ASN A 279 -17.29 3.11 27.25
N VAL A 280 -17.07 4.39 27.53
CA VAL A 280 -16.26 5.27 26.68
C VAL A 280 -14.85 4.71 26.58
N PHE A 281 -14.38 4.48 25.37
CA PHE A 281 -13.04 4.03 25.08
C PHE A 281 -12.10 5.23 24.87
N ILE A 282 -12.41 6.08 23.88
CA ILE A 282 -11.67 7.31 23.56
C ILE A 282 -12.62 8.40 23.06
N THR A 283 -12.13 9.64 23.06
CA THR A 283 -12.72 10.78 22.35
C THR A 283 -11.69 11.38 21.40
N GLU A 284 -12.11 11.64 20.18
CA GLU A 284 -11.34 12.28 19.13
C GLU A 284 -11.83 13.72 18.92
N LEU A 285 -10.89 14.64 18.75
CA LEU A 285 -11.10 15.91 18.08
C LEU A 285 -10.43 15.81 16.71
N VAL A 286 -11.22 15.71 15.64
CA VAL A 286 -10.76 15.53 14.27
C VAL A 286 -10.80 16.87 13.54
N ASN A 287 -9.65 17.33 13.05
CA ASN A 287 -9.57 18.53 12.22
C ASN A 287 -9.89 18.19 10.76
N LEU A 288 -10.67 19.06 10.13
CA LEU A 288 -11.21 18.82 8.80
C LEU A 288 -10.67 19.83 7.78
N GLY A 289 -10.44 19.36 6.55
CA GLY A 289 -10.15 20.18 5.39
C GLY A 289 -11.41 20.73 4.73
N GLY A 290 -11.21 21.50 3.66
CA GLY A 290 -12.32 21.98 2.83
C GLY A 290 -13.05 20.83 2.11
N SER A 291 -14.37 20.97 1.96
CA SER A 291 -15.20 20.01 1.22
C SER A 291 -14.73 19.84 -0.22
N GLN A 292 -14.60 18.57 -0.64
CA GLN A 292 -14.30 18.14 -2.00
C GLN A 292 -15.52 17.40 -2.55
N SER A 293 -16.56 18.17 -2.89
CA SER A 293 -17.82 17.63 -3.38
C SER A 293 -17.70 17.13 -4.82
N VAL A 294 -17.89 15.83 -5.02
CA VAL A 294 -18.10 15.23 -6.35
C VAL A 294 -19.57 15.42 -6.77
N GLY A 295 -20.50 15.46 -5.81
CA GLY A 295 -21.93 15.63 -6.06
C GLY A 295 -22.60 14.32 -6.49
N ALA A 296 -23.64 14.41 -7.33
CA ALA A 296 -24.36 13.23 -7.81
C ALA A 296 -23.47 12.34 -8.70
N THR A 297 -23.39 11.04 -8.39
CA THR A 297 -22.55 10.05 -9.06
C THR A 297 -23.37 8.83 -9.51
N LYS A 298 -22.71 7.81 -10.06
CA LYS A 298 -23.36 6.57 -10.51
C LYS A 298 -24.14 5.87 -9.40
N ASN A 299 -25.06 4.99 -9.79
CA ASN A 299 -25.90 4.21 -8.86
C ASN A 299 -26.73 5.08 -7.89
N ASN A 300 -27.16 6.27 -8.34
CA ASN A 300 -27.85 7.26 -7.51
C ASN A 300 -27.05 7.69 -6.26
N GLY A 301 -25.72 7.63 -6.32
CA GLY A 301 -24.83 8.10 -5.25
C GLY A 301 -24.74 9.62 -5.20
N ASN A 302 -24.32 10.15 -4.05
CA ASN A 302 -23.98 11.56 -3.89
C ASN A 302 -22.73 11.66 -3.00
N ARG A 303 -21.59 11.97 -3.61
CA ARG A 303 -20.29 11.84 -2.98
C ARG A 303 -19.77 13.19 -2.51
N ASN A 304 -19.56 13.29 -1.21
CA ASN A 304 -18.83 14.39 -0.58
C ASN A 304 -17.63 13.82 0.17
N ILE A 305 -16.47 14.46 0.02
CA ILE A 305 -15.24 14.00 0.66
C ILE A 305 -14.70 15.14 1.51
N ILE A 306 -14.48 14.86 2.79
CA ILE A 306 -13.90 15.82 3.72
C ILE A 306 -12.51 15.31 4.15
N PRO A 307 -11.41 15.93 3.70
CA PRO A 307 -10.07 15.53 4.12
C PRO A 307 -9.90 15.63 5.64
N ILE A 308 -9.19 14.68 6.22
CA ILE A 308 -8.77 14.74 7.63
C ILE A 308 -7.38 15.37 7.68
N THR A 309 -7.29 16.53 8.35
CA THR A 309 -6.06 17.36 8.39
C THR A 309 -5.30 17.23 9.70
N GLY A 310 -5.74 16.33 10.57
CA GLY A 310 -5.10 16.01 11.84
C GLY A 310 -6.12 15.98 12.97
N GLY A 311 -5.65 16.20 14.20
CA GLY A 311 -6.49 16.11 15.39
C GLY A 311 -5.80 15.37 16.53
N ASN A 312 -6.55 15.12 17.60
CA ASN A 312 -6.05 14.44 18.79
C ASN A 312 -7.05 13.40 19.28
N VAL A 313 -6.53 12.32 19.84
CA VAL A 313 -7.26 11.24 20.49
C VAL A 313 -6.90 11.27 21.97
N THR A 314 -7.90 11.18 22.83
CA THR A 314 -7.73 11.17 24.29
C THR A 314 -8.59 10.10 24.93
N GLY A 315 -8.16 9.57 26.07
CA GLY A 315 -8.90 8.56 26.84
C GLY A 315 -8.04 7.36 27.16
N SER A 316 -8.53 6.15 26.84
CA SER A 316 -7.76 4.91 27.06
C SER A 316 -6.47 4.83 26.22
N ILE A 317 -6.41 5.60 25.13
CA ILE A 317 -5.22 5.82 24.30
C ILE A 317 -5.11 7.33 24.06
N ASN A 318 -3.89 7.85 24.15
CA ASN A 318 -3.54 9.18 23.66
C ASN A 318 -2.76 9.04 22.35
N ALA A 319 -3.15 9.81 21.36
CA ALA A 319 -2.55 9.80 20.04
C ALA A 319 -2.81 11.13 19.32
N ARG A 320 -2.00 11.43 18.32
CA ARG A 320 -2.33 12.43 17.29
C ARG A 320 -2.96 11.76 16.09
N ILE A 321 -3.89 12.44 15.44
CA ILE A 321 -4.43 12.02 14.14
C ILE A 321 -3.47 12.54 13.07
N ILE A 322 -3.03 11.65 12.17
CA ILE A 322 -2.12 12.00 11.07
C ILE A 322 -2.93 12.77 10.01
N PRO A 323 -2.37 13.82 9.37
CA PRO A 323 -3.03 14.56 8.29
C PRO A 323 -3.09 13.74 6.99
N ALA A 324 -3.80 12.62 7.03
CA ALA A 324 -3.97 11.67 5.95
C ALA A 324 -5.33 10.98 6.06
N GLY A 325 -5.89 10.63 4.91
CA GLY A 325 -7.23 10.09 4.80
C GLY A 325 -8.32 11.17 4.71
N ALA A 326 -9.56 10.70 4.72
CA ALA A 326 -10.74 11.53 4.62
C ALA A 326 -11.96 10.79 5.16
N ASP A 327 -13.06 11.54 5.33
CA ASP A 327 -14.40 10.99 5.39
C ASP A 327 -15.01 10.97 3.97
N TYR A 328 -15.23 9.77 3.45
CA TYR A 328 -15.80 9.49 2.13
C TYR A 328 -17.32 9.31 2.26
N GLN A 329 -18.04 10.40 2.42
CA GLN A 329 -19.48 10.41 2.69
C GLN A 329 -20.29 10.08 1.44
N ASN A 330 -21.33 9.27 1.61
CA ASN A 330 -22.41 9.14 0.64
C ASN A 330 -23.66 9.82 1.20
N LEU A 331 -24.03 10.95 0.61
CA LEU A 331 -25.15 11.79 1.00
C LEU A 331 -26.49 11.33 0.40
N SER A 332 -26.51 10.26 -0.40
CA SER A 332 -27.75 9.63 -0.85
C SER A 332 -28.48 9.00 0.34
N HIS A 333 -29.81 8.99 0.31
CA HIS A 333 -30.60 8.45 1.42
C HIS A 333 -30.67 6.90 1.39
N PRO A 334 -30.37 6.19 2.50
CA PRO A 334 -29.89 6.72 3.78
C PRO A 334 -28.41 7.13 3.72
N MET A 335 -28.08 8.27 4.32
CA MET A 335 -26.71 8.78 4.32
C MET A 335 -25.76 7.82 5.05
N SER A 336 -24.54 7.71 4.55
CA SER A 336 -23.47 6.94 5.20
C SER A 336 -22.15 7.69 5.21
N ILE A 337 -21.37 7.38 6.24
CA ILE A 337 -20.02 7.86 6.49
C ILE A 337 -19.07 6.68 6.26
N ASP A 338 -17.89 6.96 5.74
CA ASP A 338 -16.77 6.02 5.63
C ASP A 338 -15.48 6.80 5.82
N ALA A 339 -15.04 6.95 7.07
CA ALA A 339 -13.79 7.62 7.40
C ALA A 339 -12.64 6.60 7.45
N ARG A 340 -11.58 6.84 6.67
CA ARG A 340 -10.34 6.06 6.68
C ARG A 340 -9.19 7.00 7.01
N TYR A 341 -8.47 6.75 8.10
CA TYR A 341 -7.41 7.63 8.58
C TYR A 341 -6.47 6.88 9.53
N LEU A 342 -5.45 7.58 10.02
CA LEU A 342 -4.39 7.00 10.85
C LEU A 342 -4.25 7.76 12.17
N TRP A 343 -4.03 7.02 13.24
CA TRP A 343 -3.49 7.57 14.48
C TRP A 343 -2.01 7.28 14.60
N GLU A 344 -1.29 8.16 15.28
CA GLU A 344 0.04 7.93 15.81
C GLU A 344 0.01 8.16 17.33
N THR A 345 0.20 7.08 18.07
CA THR A 345 0.23 7.11 19.55
C THR A 345 1.46 7.85 20.07
N ASP A 346 1.43 8.27 21.33
CA ASP A 346 2.54 9.03 21.95
C ASP A 346 3.89 8.26 21.95
N ASP A 347 3.86 6.92 21.86
CA ASP A 347 5.05 6.07 21.71
C ASP A 347 5.34 5.63 20.27
N GLY A 348 4.67 6.24 19.28
CA GLY A 348 4.97 6.11 17.86
C GLY A 348 4.32 4.93 17.14
N GLU A 349 3.41 4.18 17.78
CA GLU A 349 2.63 3.15 17.10
C GLU A 349 1.62 3.78 16.14
N ILE A 350 1.54 3.23 14.92
CA ILE A 350 0.56 3.62 13.90
C ILE A 350 -0.65 2.69 13.96
N ILE A 351 -1.83 3.28 14.06
CA ILE A 351 -3.10 2.55 14.09
C ILE A 351 -3.94 3.01 12.90
N ILE A 352 -4.35 2.06 12.05
CA ILE A 352 -5.33 2.36 10.99
C ILE A 352 -6.72 2.38 11.63
N VAL A 353 -7.49 3.41 11.31
CA VAL A 353 -8.88 3.57 11.75
C VAL A 353 -9.79 3.56 10.54
N ARG A 354 -10.83 2.73 10.61
CA ARG A 354 -11.93 2.70 9.65
C ARG A 354 -13.23 2.89 10.43
N ASN A 355 -13.86 4.05 10.30
CA ASN A 355 -15.11 4.35 10.98
C ASN A 355 -16.21 4.59 9.95
N GLY A 356 -17.15 3.67 9.84
CA GLY A 356 -18.20 3.76 8.83
C GLY A 356 -19.54 3.24 9.28
N GLY A 357 -20.59 3.62 8.55
CA GLY A 357 -21.96 3.26 8.84
C GLY A 357 -22.95 4.36 8.48
N ALA A 358 -24.22 4.13 8.79
CA ALA A 358 -25.23 5.18 8.77
C ALA A 358 -25.13 6.03 10.05
N PHE A 359 -25.62 7.27 9.97
CA PHE A 359 -25.81 8.10 11.17
C PHE A 359 -26.63 7.33 12.23
N GLY A 360 -26.20 7.42 13.49
CA GLY A 360 -26.72 6.68 14.64
C GLY A 360 -26.12 5.29 14.83
N SER A 361 -25.41 4.75 13.83
CA SER A 361 -24.95 3.35 13.78
C SER A 361 -23.51 3.23 13.23
N LEU A 362 -22.64 4.20 13.53
CA LEU A 362 -21.24 4.18 13.12
C LEU A 362 -20.43 3.15 13.89
N VAL A 363 -19.53 2.48 13.17
CA VAL A 363 -18.78 1.34 13.65
C VAL A 363 -17.29 1.50 13.31
N PRO A 364 -16.45 1.84 14.31
CA PRO A 364 -15.01 1.88 14.12
C PRO A 364 -14.41 0.48 14.18
N THR A 365 -13.43 0.24 13.32
CA THR A 365 -12.49 -0.87 13.39
C THR A 365 -11.07 -0.37 13.32
N PHE A 366 -10.16 -1.16 13.88
CA PHE A 366 -8.75 -0.82 14.00
C PHE A 366 -7.90 -1.92 13.37
N GLU A 367 -6.76 -1.52 12.84
CA GLU A 367 -5.71 -2.44 12.42
C GLU A 367 -4.37 -1.94 12.97
N VAL A 368 -3.71 -2.83 13.72
CA VAL A 368 -2.51 -2.56 14.51
C VAL A 368 -1.53 -3.71 14.34
N ARG A 369 -0.22 -3.45 14.46
CA ARG A 369 0.79 -4.50 14.50
C ARG A 369 0.51 -5.52 15.60
N ALA A 370 0.65 -6.81 15.29
CA ALA A 370 0.21 -7.92 16.11
C ALA A 370 1.00 -8.10 17.42
N ASP A 371 2.25 -7.64 17.48
CA ASP A 371 3.09 -7.64 18.68
C ASP A 371 3.08 -6.28 19.42
N SER A 372 2.24 -5.35 18.99
CA SER A 372 2.05 -4.07 19.69
C SER A 372 1.30 -4.26 21.01
N LYS A 373 1.58 -3.42 22.01
CA LYS A 373 0.77 -3.35 23.24
C LYS A 373 -0.69 -2.95 22.97
N TYR A 374 -0.96 -2.36 21.80
CA TYR A 374 -2.30 -2.00 21.33
C TYR A 374 -2.97 -3.09 20.48
N ALA A 375 -2.36 -4.26 20.29
CA ALA A 375 -2.89 -5.34 19.45
C ALA A 375 -4.27 -5.87 19.89
N TYR A 376 -4.69 -5.59 21.12
CA TYR A 376 -6.06 -5.89 21.58
C TYR A 376 -7.13 -5.19 20.73
N LEU A 377 -6.81 -4.09 20.05
CA LEU A 377 -7.69 -3.36 19.15
C LEU A 377 -8.11 -4.19 17.92
N ASN A 378 -7.28 -5.14 17.49
CA ASN A 378 -7.57 -5.98 16.33
C ASN A 378 -8.75 -6.93 16.54
N ASN A 379 -9.09 -7.23 17.81
CA ASN A 379 -10.07 -8.25 18.17
C ASN A 379 -11.29 -7.70 18.91
N LYS A 380 -11.18 -6.53 19.54
CA LYS A 380 -12.29 -5.89 20.25
C LYS A 380 -13.26 -5.21 19.27
N LEU A 381 -14.53 -5.20 19.65
CA LEU A 381 -15.58 -4.49 18.91
C LEU A 381 -15.87 -3.15 19.56
N TYR A 382 -16.13 -2.15 18.72
CA TYR A 382 -16.40 -0.78 19.14
C TYR A 382 -17.58 -0.22 18.35
N LEU A 383 -18.18 0.83 18.92
CA LEU A 383 -19.22 1.67 18.31
C LEU A 383 -18.81 3.13 18.40
N SER A 384 -19.30 3.97 17.49
CA SER A 384 -18.99 5.40 17.43
C SER A 384 -20.23 6.26 17.70
N SER A 385 -20.04 7.45 18.27
CA SER A 385 -21.01 8.54 18.15
C SER A 385 -21.06 9.04 16.71
N ASP A 386 -22.11 9.78 16.38
CA ASP A 386 -22.07 10.61 15.18
C ASP A 386 -21.09 11.77 15.38
N PRO A 387 -20.54 12.36 14.30
CA PRO A 387 -19.70 13.55 14.39
C PRO A 387 -20.49 14.75 14.94
N ALA A 388 -20.01 15.32 16.05
CA ALA A 388 -20.54 16.56 16.62
C ALA A 388 -19.65 17.75 16.22
N MET A 389 -20.23 18.81 15.68
CA MET A 389 -19.47 19.98 15.23
C MET A 389 -18.73 20.66 16.39
N GLY A 390 -17.44 20.95 16.18
CA GLY A 390 -16.57 21.70 17.09
C GLY A 390 -15.81 22.82 16.38
N ALA A 391 -14.93 23.52 17.10
CA ALA A 391 -14.13 24.60 16.52
C ALA A 391 -13.09 24.05 15.52
N GLY A 392 -13.37 24.18 14.21
CA GLY A 392 -12.46 23.78 13.13
C GLY A 392 -12.47 22.28 12.78
N GLY A 393 -13.41 21.51 13.33
CA GLY A 393 -13.43 20.06 13.20
C GLY A 393 -14.68 19.40 13.78
N VAL A 394 -14.60 18.12 14.06
CA VAL A 394 -15.67 17.33 14.72
C VAL A 394 -15.14 16.60 15.94
N THR A 395 -15.99 16.45 16.94
CA THR A 395 -15.76 15.57 18.09
C THR A 395 -16.48 14.24 17.88
N ILE A 396 -15.78 13.14 18.10
CA ILE A 396 -16.32 11.78 17.98
C ILE A 396 -15.92 10.99 19.23
N THR A 397 -16.84 10.21 19.79
CA THR A 397 -16.56 9.33 20.93
C THR A 397 -16.72 7.89 20.51
N PHE A 398 -15.72 7.07 20.80
CA PHE A 398 -15.78 5.63 20.60
C PHE A 398 -16.07 4.93 21.92
N TYR A 399 -16.86 3.87 21.84
CA TYR A 399 -17.34 3.09 22.97
C TYR A 399 -16.94 1.63 22.76
N GLU A 400 -16.60 0.93 23.85
CA GLU A 400 -16.58 -0.53 23.82
C GLU A 400 -17.96 -1.04 23.42
N SER A 401 -18.01 -2.07 22.57
CA SER A 401 -19.26 -2.68 22.14
C SER A 401 -19.68 -3.79 23.11
N GLU A 402 -20.94 -3.76 23.53
CA GLU A 402 -21.58 -4.80 24.34
C GLU A 402 -22.66 -5.52 23.51
N LYS A 403 -22.77 -6.84 23.68
CA LYS A 403 -23.82 -7.67 23.09
C LYS A 403 -24.87 -8.05 24.12
#